data_AF-A0A929V595-F1
#
_entry.id   AF-A0A929V595-F1
#
_cell.length_a   1.000
_cell.length_b   1.000
_cell.length_c   1.000
_cell.angle_alpha   90.00
_cell.angle_beta   90.00
_cell.angle_gamma   90.00
#
_symmetry.space_group_name_H-M   'P 1'
#
loop_
_entity.id
_entity.type
_entity.pdbx_description
1 polymer ?
#
loop_
_entity_poly.entity_id
_entity_poly.type
_entity_poly.pdbx_seq_one_letter_code
_entity_poly.pdbx_strand_id
1 'polypeptide(L)'
;MPKIPKALKLIFACTIVLMLSVVGFFGLKAYHSLEVKLPNILAGVESKKIGFYTSNIVFKDKTIDKNQAEYLISLFEGDEAKLKTVEKWLKEDAENLKKDSNYKSTRPIRLQKSGKVLGLFDDYKIHLDPLKLKVEKNDDVETTILLDGKEEAISDKEYELFPGKYTVFYYDNNVKLKEEVSLFYGENSDVTTISYGAGTDYQLANEVEKLDTNAKESSFKIITRDDSSILFVNDKNTELTVKEFNKLSGTNIKSGDILKVVTKMPWGYTISDGVTYQGESKINVSTSLTDKRLLNVAINRTIQLLREDVQSRGKKDASLLTVMINPSLEIEAKRVESLINNGRDYVGGYPSVEFDLNSFDIREYGDTYEMYIGGHLLVQETTYPQNNKPPQLSSITPVESTVGFHFIYDKQKKNWYSNIWGFTTRTITRTNIKSVDISKDMIAK
;
A
#
# COMPACT_ATOMS: atom_id res chain seq x y z
N MET A 1 -27.84 -70.10 -50.96
CA MET A 1 -27.58 -68.70 -50.56
C MET A 1 -26.51 -68.11 -51.48
N PRO A 2 -26.75 -66.98 -52.16
CA PRO A 2 -25.74 -66.33 -52.99
C PRO A 2 -24.58 -65.85 -52.11
N LYS A 3 -23.32 -66.11 -52.53
CA LYS A 3 -22.13 -65.61 -51.81
C LYS A 3 -22.01 -64.10 -52.07
N ILE A 4 -22.15 -63.30 -51.02
CA ILE A 4 -21.94 -61.84 -51.09
C ILE A 4 -20.53 -61.57 -51.62
N PRO A 5 -20.37 -60.74 -52.68
CA PRO A 5 -19.06 -60.42 -53.25
C PRO A 5 -18.11 -59.85 -52.19
N LYS A 6 -16.84 -60.28 -52.20
CA LYS A 6 -15.82 -59.80 -51.24
C LYS A 6 -15.69 -58.28 -51.26
N ALA A 7 -15.82 -57.65 -52.43
CA ALA A 7 -15.82 -56.20 -52.59
C ALA A 7 -16.99 -55.52 -51.84
N LEU A 8 -18.19 -56.11 -51.85
CA LEU A 8 -19.35 -55.55 -51.16
C LEU A 8 -19.21 -55.66 -49.63
N LYS A 9 -18.61 -56.76 -49.13
CA LYS A 9 -18.27 -56.90 -47.70
C LYS A 9 -17.21 -55.89 -47.26
N LEU A 10 -16.21 -55.64 -48.10
CA LEU A 10 -15.18 -54.64 -47.84
C LEU A 10 -15.76 -53.22 -47.83
N ILE A 11 -16.58 -52.87 -48.81
CA ILE A 11 -17.28 -51.58 -48.85
C ILE A 11 -18.14 -51.40 -47.59
N PHE A 12 -18.93 -52.41 -47.23
CA PHE A 12 -19.77 -52.35 -46.02
C PHE A 12 -18.95 -52.18 -44.74
N ALA A 13 -17.84 -52.91 -44.60
CA ALA A 13 -16.92 -52.74 -43.46
C ALA A 13 -16.30 -51.34 -43.44
N CYS A 14 -15.85 -50.81 -44.59
CA CYS A 14 -15.33 -49.45 -44.70
C CYS A 14 -16.41 -48.40 -44.36
N THR A 15 -17.66 -48.59 -44.76
CA THR A 15 -18.77 -47.70 -44.42
C THR A 15 -19.07 -47.71 -42.93
N ILE A 16 -19.04 -48.87 -42.27
CA ILE A 16 -19.21 -48.96 -40.81
C ILE A 16 -18.05 -48.25 -40.09
N VAL A 17 -16.80 -48.51 -40.49
CA VAL A 17 -15.63 -47.85 -39.89
C VAL A 17 -15.69 -46.34 -40.08
N LEU A 18 -16.11 -45.87 -41.26
CA LEU A 18 -16.29 -44.45 -41.53
C LEU A 18 -17.40 -43.85 -40.65
N MET A 19 -18.55 -44.51 -40.53
CA MET A 19 -19.63 -44.06 -39.64
C MET A 19 -19.17 -43.98 -38.18
N LEU A 20 -18.49 -45.01 -37.66
CA LEU A 20 -17.94 -45.01 -36.30
C LEU A 20 -16.87 -43.93 -36.11
N SER A 21 -16.05 -43.67 -37.13
CA SER A 21 -15.05 -42.60 -37.10
C SER A 21 -15.69 -41.21 -37.09
N VAL A 22 -16.77 -41.01 -37.85
CA VAL A 22 -17.53 -39.77 -37.87
C VAL A 22 -18.23 -39.54 -36.53
N VAL A 23 -18.94 -40.54 -36.01
CA VAL A 23 -19.59 -40.47 -34.69
C VAL A 23 -18.56 -40.24 -33.59
N GLY A 24 -17.42 -40.95 -33.62
CA GLY A 24 -16.31 -40.77 -32.69
C GLY A 24 -15.72 -39.37 -32.77
N PHE A 25 -15.50 -38.83 -33.97
CA PHE A 25 -15.00 -37.47 -34.17
C PHE A 25 -15.96 -36.41 -33.64
N PHE A 26 -17.27 -36.51 -33.93
CA PHE A 26 -18.26 -35.55 -33.43
C PHE A 26 -18.47 -35.68 -31.91
N GLY A 27 -18.39 -36.89 -31.36
CA GLY A 27 -18.39 -37.13 -29.91
C GLY A 27 -17.19 -36.49 -29.23
N LEU A 28 -15.98 -36.68 -29.77
CA LEU A 28 -14.76 -36.02 -29.28
C LEU A 28 -14.81 -34.50 -29.45
N LYS A 29 -15.37 -34.00 -30.56
CA LYS A 29 -15.56 -32.57 -30.81
C LYS A 29 -16.49 -31.94 -29.77
N ALA A 30 -17.59 -32.61 -29.43
CA ALA A 30 -18.51 -32.16 -28.39
C ALA A 30 -17.86 -32.22 -27.00
N TYR A 31 -17.13 -33.30 -26.69
CA TYR A 31 -16.41 -33.46 -25.43
C TYR A 31 -15.33 -32.38 -25.20
N HIS A 32 -14.62 -31.98 -26.27
CA HIS A 32 -13.63 -30.92 -26.21
C HIS A 32 -14.19 -29.52 -26.47
N SER A 33 -15.51 -29.38 -26.61
CA SER A 33 -16.15 -28.08 -26.77
C SER A 33 -16.00 -27.23 -25.50
N LEU A 34 -16.02 -25.92 -25.68
CA LEU A 34 -15.93 -24.98 -24.57
C LEU A 34 -17.13 -25.11 -23.61
N GLU A 35 -18.29 -25.52 -24.10
CA GLU A 35 -19.51 -25.73 -23.31
C GLU A 35 -19.36 -26.87 -22.30
N VAL A 36 -18.65 -27.95 -22.68
CA VAL A 36 -18.35 -29.08 -21.79
C VAL A 36 -17.13 -28.78 -20.91
N LYS A 37 -16.13 -28.04 -21.41
CA LYS A 37 -14.91 -27.71 -20.65
C LYS A 37 -15.14 -26.65 -19.58
N LEU A 38 -15.98 -25.64 -19.82
CA LEU A 38 -16.14 -24.49 -18.92
C LEU A 38 -16.57 -24.90 -17.49
N PRO A 39 -17.57 -25.77 -17.27
CA PRO A 39 -17.92 -26.23 -15.92
C PRO A 39 -16.75 -26.91 -15.20
N ASN A 40 -15.92 -27.69 -15.91
CA ASN A 40 -14.75 -28.34 -15.34
C ASN A 40 -13.64 -27.34 -15.00
N ILE A 41 -13.47 -26.29 -15.82
CA ILE A 41 -12.52 -25.20 -15.54
C ILE A 41 -12.95 -24.45 -14.29
N LEU A 42 -14.22 -24.07 -14.19
CA LEU A 42 -14.77 -23.35 -13.03
C LEU A 42 -14.66 -24.19 -11.75
N ALA A 43 -15.14 -25.44 -11.78
CA ALA A 43 -15.01 -26.36 -10.67
C ALA A 43 -13.54 -26.62 -10.29
N GLY A 44 -12.64 -26.63 -11.29
CA GLY A 44 -11.21 -26.74 -11.08
C GLY A 44 -10.62 -25.56 -10.31
N VAL A 45 -10.97 -24.32 -10.68
CA VAL A 45 -10.57 -23.11 -9.95
C VAL A 45 -11.14 -23.14 -8.53
N GLU A 46 -12.43 -23.40 -8.38
CA GLU A 46 -13.12 -23.51 -7.08
C GLU A 46 -12.52 -24.59 -6.18
N SER A 47 -12.05 -25.71 -6.76
CA SER A 47 -11.51 -26.83 -5.99
C SER A 47 -10.21 -26.50 -5.24
N LYS A 48 -9.52 -25.41 -5.60
CA LYS A 48 -8.23 -24.99 -5.02
C LYS A 48 -7.18 -26.11 -5.03
N LYS A 49 -7.26 -27.05 -5.98
CA LYS A 49 -6.30 -28.15 -6.12
C LYS A 49 -5.09 -27.71 -6.92
N ILE A 50 -3.90 -27.78 -6.33
CA ILE A 50 -2.61 -27.45 -6.96
C ILE A 50 -2.46 -28.09 -8.36
N GLY A 51 -2.86 -29.35 -8.52
CA GLY A 51 -2.75 -30.06 -9.80
C GLY A 51 -3.58 -29.43 -10.93
N PHE A 52 -4.76 -28.89 -10.63
CA PHE A 52 -5.56 -28.16 -11.62
C PHE A 52 -4.85 -26.86 -12.03
N TYR A 53 -4.41 -26.08 -11.03
CA TYR A 53 -3.81 -24.76 -11.21
C TYR A 53 -2.54 -24.85 -12.06
N THR A 54 -1.61 -25.74 -11.69
CA THR A 54 -0.35 -25.97 -12.42
C THR A 54 -0.55 -26.49 -13.86
N SER A 55 -1.68 -27.13 -14.16
CA SER A 55 -1.94 -27.67 -15.51
C SER A 55 -2.68 -26.68 -16.42
N ASN A 56 -3.54 -25.83 -15.83
CA ASN A 56 -4.54 -25.04 -16.57
C ASN A 56 -4.32 -23.52 -16.50
N ILE A 57 -3.38 -23.05 -15.67
CA ILE A 57 -3.07 -21.62 -15.54
C ILE A 57 -1.72 -21.33 -16.17
N VAL A 58 -1.68 -20.26 -16.97
CA VAL A 58 -0.52 -19.78 -17.72
C VAL A 58 -0.16 -18.37 -17.28
N PHE A 59 1.12 -18.15 -16.99
CA PHE A 59 1.72 -16.87 -16.66
C PHE A 59 3.02 -16.70 -17.46
N LYS A 60 3.20 -15.54 -18.11
CA LYS A 60 4.37 -15.27 -19.00
C LYS A 60 4.64 -16.45 -19.97
N ASP A 61 3.57 -16.89 -20.63
CA ASP A 61 3.54 -17.99 -21.61
C ASP A 61 3.99 -19.38 -21.10
N LYS A 62 4.07 -19.57 -19.78
CA LYS A 62 4.39 -20.86 -19.16
C LYS A 62 3.31 -21.26 -18.16
N THR A 63 3.12 -22.57 -17.98
CA THR A 63 2.29 -23.05 -16.88
C THR A 63 2.89 -22.66 -15.55
N ILE A 64 2.06 -22.30 -14.59
CA ILE A 64 2.51 -21.89 -13.27
C ILE A 64 3.08 -23.07 -12.48
N ASP A 65 4.01 -22.79 -11.56
CA ASP A 65 4.55 -23.80 -10.66
C ASP A 65 3.69 -23.99 -9.40
N LYS A 66 4.15 -24.90 -8.51
CA LYS A 66 3.45 -25.22 -7.26
C LYS A 66 3.34 -24.00 -6.32
N ASN A 67 4.40 -23.22 -6.18
CA ASN A 67 4.42 -22.07 -5.25
C ASN A 67 3.47 -20.98 -5.75
N GLN A 68 3.49 -20.70 -7.05
CA GLN A 68 2.55 -19.79 -7.70
C GLN A 68 1.10 -20.25 -7.54
N ALA A 69 0.82 -21.54 -7.66
CA ALA A 69 -0.51 -22.08 -7.40
C ALA A 69 -0.94 -21.85 -5.95
N GLU A 70 -0.07 -22.12 -4.98
CA GLU A 70 -0.31 -21.89 -3.55
C GLU A 70 -0.56 -20.40 -3.24
N TYR A 71 0.18 -19.48 -3.87
CA TYR A 71 -0.05 -18.05 -3.73
C TYR A 71 -1.45 -17.64 -4.19
N LEU A 72 -1.87 -18.08 -5.38
CA LEU A 72 -3.19 -17.74 -5.92
C LEU A 72 -4.31 -18.34 -5.07
N ILE A 73 -4.15 -19.58 -4.62
CA ILE A 73 -5.11 -20.24 -3.70
C ILE A 73 -5.23 -19.44 -2.39
N SER A 74 -4.11 -19.04 -1.80
CA SER A 74 -4.11 -18.28 -0.53
C SER A 74 -4.84 -16.93 -0.65
N LEU A 75 -4.80 -16.31 -1.83
CA LEU A 75 -5.55 -15.08 -2.09
C LEU A 75 -7.06 -15.34 -2.15
N PHE A 76 -7.49 -16.45 -2.73
CA PHE A 76 -8.90 -16.87 -2.79
C PHE A 76 -9.44 -17.39 -1.46
N GLU A 77 -8.58 -17.93 -0.59
CA GLU A 77 -8.95 -18.30 0.78
C GLU A 77 -9.05 -17.09 1.70
N GLY A 78 -8.18 -16.09 1.51
CA GLY A 78 -8.25 -14.84 2.25
C GLY A 78 -9.42 -13.93 1.85
N ASP A 79 -9.91 -14.04 0.61
CA ASP A 79 -11.02 -13.24 0.10
C ASP A 79 -11.78 -13.97 -1.02
N GLU A 80 -12.95 -14.51 -0.69
CA GLU A 80 -13.81 -15.25 -1.62
C GLU A 80 -14.36 -14.37 -2.76
N ALA A 81 -14.43 -13.04 -2.58
CA ALA A 81 -14.89 -12.14 -3.64
C ALA A 81 -13.93 -12.12 -4.84
N LYS A 82 -12.63 -12.34 -4.60
CA LYS A 82 -11.62 -12.48 -5.66
C LYS A 82 -11.92 -13.70 -6.54
N LEU A 83 -12.22 -14.85 -5.91
CA LEU A 83 -12.58 -16.06 -6.63
C LEU A 83 -13.85 -15.87 -7.49
N LYS A 84 -14.89 -15.27 -6.91
CA LYS A 84 -16.15 -14.96 -7.64
C LYS A 84 -15.92 -14.02 -8.82
N THR A 85 -15.01 -13.07 -8.67
CA THR A 85 -14.61 -12.15 -9.76
C THR A 85 -13.95 -12.91 -10.90
N VAL A 86 -13.02 -13.82 -10.59
CA VAL A 86 -12.38 -14.69 -11.59
C VAL A 86 -13.40 -15.54 -12.31
N GLU A 87 -14.27 -16.25 -11.59
CA GLU A 87 -15.32 -17.08 -12.20
C GLU A 87 -16.22 -16.27 -13.15
N LYS A 88 -16.62 -15.06 -12.75
CA LYS A 88 -17.40 -14.16 -13.59
C LYS A 88 -16.67 -13.83 -14.88
N TRP A 89 -15.40 -13.43 -14.80
CA TRP A 89 -14.60 -13.11 -15.98
C TRP A 89 -14.42 -14.32 -16.90
N LEU A 90 -14.15 -15.50 -16.35
CA LEU A 90 -14.02 -16.73 -17.13
C LEU A 90 -15.33 -17.12 -17.85
N LYS A 91 -16.49 -16.94 -17.19
CA LYS A 91 -17.82 -17.17 -17.81
C LYS A 91 -18.06 -16.19 -18.97
N GLU A 92 -17.79 -14.91 -18.76
CA GLU A 92 -17.98 -13.88 -19.79
C GLU A 92 -17.03 -14.06 -20.98
N ASP A 93 -15.77 -14.38 -20.74
CA ASP A 93 -14.81 -14.70 -21.81
C ASP A 93 -15.24 -15.94 -22.60
N ALA A 94 -15.76 -16.97 -21.91
CA ALA A 94 -16.25 -18.16 -22.58
C ALA A 94 -17.45 -17.89 -23.49
N GLU A 95 -18.39 -17.06 -23.06
CA GLU A 95 -19.53 -16.63 -23.90
C GLU A 95 -19.09 -15.85 -25.14
N ASN A 96 -18.03 -15.03 -25.03
CA ASN A 96 -17.47 -14.32 -26.17
C ASN A 96 -16.70 -15.26 -27.11
N LEU A 97 -15.92 -16.21 -26.59
CA LEU A 97 -15.21 -17.23 -27.38
C LEU A 97 -16.15 -18.16 -28.16
N LYS A 98 -17.35 -18.43 -27.63
CA LYS A 98 -18.40 -19.17 -28.34
C LYS A 98 -18.91 -18.42 -29.57
N LYS A 99 -19.00 -17.08 -29.49
CA LYS A 99 -19.48 -16.21 -30.58
C LYS A 99 -18.39 -15.93 -31.60
N ASP A 100 -17.17 -15.72 -31.13
CA ASP A 100 -15.98 -15.51 -31.97
C ASP A 100 -14.78 -16.29 -31.41
N SER A 101 -14.37 -17.32 -32.12
CA SER A 101 -13.22 -18.15 -31.74
C SER A 101 -11.87 -17.41 -31.70
N ASN A 102 -11.79 -16.21 -32.29
CA ASN A 102 -10.60 -15.34 -32.27
C ASN A 102 -10.69 -14.23 -31.22
N TYR A 103 -11.75 -14.21 -30.40
CA TYR A 103 -11.90 -13.25 -29.31
C TYR A 103 -10.66 -13.23 -28.41
N LYS A 104 -10.17 -12.02 -28.11
CA LYS A 104 -9.09 -11.77 -27.16
C LYS A 104 -9.61 -10.88 -26.05
N SER A 105 -9.67 -11.42 -24.84
CA SER A 105 -9.99 -10.64 -23.66
C SER A 105 -8.86 -9.67 -23.35
N THR A 106 -9.21 -8.44 -22.96
CA THR A 106 -8.27 -7.45 -22.41
C THR A 106 -8.16 -7.54 -20.90
N ARG A 107 -8.84 -8.52 -20.27
CA ARG A 107 -8.81 -8.72 -18.83
C ARG A 107 -7.51 -9.38 -18.39
N PRO A 108 -7.04 -9.06 -17.18
CA PRO A 108 -5.78 -9.56 -16.70
C PRO A 108 -5.83 -11.01 -16.23
N ILE A 109 -7.01 -11.52 -15.86
CA ILE A 109 -7.29 -12.95 -15.80
C ILE A 109 -8.32 -13.26 -16.88
N ARG A 110 -7.98 -14.19 -17.77
CA ARG A 110 -8.82 -14.48 -18.93
C ARG A 110 -8.78 -15.93 -19.34
N LEU A 111 -9.86 -16.39 -19.95
CA LEU A 111 -9.87 -17.67 -20.66
C LEU A 111 -9.39 -17.47 -22.09
N GLN A 112 -8.38 -18.22 -22.52
CA GLN A 112 -7.81 -18.07 -23.85
C GLN A 112 -7.49 -19.43 -24.48
N LYS A 113 -7.61 -19.48 -25.81
CA LYS A 113 -7.24 -20.64 -26.61
C LYS A 113 -5.72 -20.89 -26.53
N SER A 114 -5.33 -22.08 -26.07
CA SER A 114 -3.95 -22.48 -25.80
C SER A 114 -3.51 -23.65 -26.70
N GLY A 115 -3.79 -23.54 -28.00
CA GLY A 115 -3.42 -24.56 -28.99
C GLY A 115 -4.50 -25.62 -29.22
N LYS A 116 -4.07 -26.87 -29.46
CA LYS A 116 -4.98 -27.98 -29.79
C LYS A 116 -4.69 -29.27 -29.00
N VAL A 117 -5.75 -29.88 -28.47
CA VAL A 117 -5.74 -31.25 -27.94
C VAL A 117 -5.84 -32.24 -29.10
N LEU A 118 -5.00 -33.29 -29.08
CA LEU A 118 -4.89 -34.31 -30.13
C LEU A 118 -4.62 -33.75 -31.53
N GLY A 119 -4.09 -32.52 -31.64
CA GLY A 119 -3.87 -31.81 -32.90
C GLY A 119 -5.15 -31.34 -33.62
N LEU A 120 -6.34 -31.62 -33.06
CA LEU A 120 -7.63 -31.46 -33.74
C LEU A 120 -8.56 -30.47 -33.04
N PHE A 121 -8.64 -30.51 -31.72
CA PHE A 121 -9.66 -29.78 -30.95
C PHE A 121 -9.05 -28.64 -30.16
N ASP A 122 -9.74 -27.52 -30.06
CA ASP A 122 -9.20 -26.35 -29.36
C ASP A 122 -9.01 -26.63 -27.86
N ASP A 123 -7.87 -26.17 -27.34
CA ASP A 123 -7.62 -26.17 -25.90
C ASP A 123 -7.79 -24.78 -25.31
N TYR A 124 -8.20 -24.70 -24.04
CA TYR A 124 -8.47 -23.44 -23.35
C TYR A 124 -7.80 -23.46 -21.99
N LYS A 125 -7.01 -22.42 -21.71
CA LYS A 125 -6.32 -22.23 -20.44
C LYS A 125 -6.62 -20.85 -19.88
N ILE A 126 -6.41 -20.71 -18.58
CA ILE A 126 -6.54 -19.43 -17.88
C ILE A 126 -5.20 -18.71 -17.99
N HIS A 127 -5.19 -17.50 -18.55
CA HIS A 127 -4.00 -16.67 -18.68
C HIS A 127 -4.03 -15.54 -17.68
N LEU A 128 -2.88 -15.28 -17.06
CA LEU A 128 -2.65 -14.24 -16.07
C LEU A 128 -1.62 -13.23 -16.60
N ASP A 129 -1.94 -11.95 -16.53
CA ASP A 129 -1.01 -10.85 -16.82
C ASP A 129 -0.13 -10.54 -15.60
N PRO A 130 1.08 -10.00 -15.76
CA PRO A 130 1.88 -9.54 -14.62
C PRO A 130 1.20 -8.38 -13.88
N LEU A 131 1.29 -8.41 -12.55
CA LEU A 131 1.00 -7.26 -11.71
C LEU A 131 2.27 -6.45 -11.50
N LYS A 132 2.11 -5.14 -11.37
CA LYS A 132 3.24 -4.22 -11.17
C LYS A 132 3.30 -3.77 -9.72
N LEU A 133 4.42 -4.02 -9.06
CA LEU A 133 4.75 -3.48 -7.74
C LEU A 133 5.93 -2.52 -7.87
N LYS A 134 5.78 -1.31 -7.35
CA LYS A 134 6.90 -0.38 -7.15
C LYS A 134 7.12 -0.23 -5.66
N VAL A 135 8.32 -0.58 -5.20
CA VAL A 135 8.77 -0.28 -3.83
C VAL A 135 9.63 0.97 -3.93
N GLU A 136 9.17 2.06 -3.33
CA GLU A 136 9.89 3.32 -3.33
C GLU A 136 11.07 3.24 -2.36
N LYS A 137 12.25 3.61 -2.88
CA LYS A 137 13.47 3.70 -2.11
C LYS A 137 13.35 4.81 -1.09
N ASN A 138 13.86 4.52 0.11
CA ASN A 138 14.10 5.51 1.14
C ASN A 138 15.62 5.62 1.33
N ASP A 139 16.18 6.83 1.25
CA ASP A 139 17.63 7.03 1.36
C ASP A 139 18.15 6.82 2.79
N ASP A 140 17.28 6.91 3.81
CA ASP A 140 17.64 6.70 5.21
C ASP A 140 17.49 5.23 5.65
N VAL A 141 16.79 4.38 4.86
CA VAL A 141 16.42 3.02 5.26
C VAL A 141 16.67 2.01 4.15
N GLU A 142 17.57 1.07 4.41
CA GLU A 142 17.79 -0.05 3.51
C GLU A 142 16.51 -0.89 3.39
N THR A 143 16.15 -1.22 2.15
CA THR A 143 14.89 -1.92 1.84
C THR A 143 15.19 -3.12 0.94
N THR A 144 14.66 -4.27 1.30
CA THR A 144 14.73 -5.50 0.50
C THR A 144 13.35 -6.09 0.28
N ILE A 145 13.19 -6.88 -0.76
CA ILE A 145 11.98 -7.66 -1.04
C ILE A 145 12.34 -9.14 -1.09
N LEU A 146 11.50 -9.98 -0.48
CA LEU A 146 11.64 -11.43 -0.55
C LEU A 146 10.99 -11.95 -1.83
N LEU A 147 11.82 -12.35 -2.80
CA LEU A 147 11.40 -12.95 -4.07
C LEU A 147 11.99 -14.35 -4.19
N ASP A 148 11.15 -15.34 -4.49
CA ASP A 148 11.56 -16.74 -4.67
C ASP A 148 12.46 -17.29 -3.52
N GLY A 149 12.18 -16.86 -2.29
CA GLY A 149 12.92 -17.25 -1.09
C GLY A 149 14.28 -16.55 -0.91
N LYS A 150 14.57 -15.52 -1.70
CA LYS A 150 15.79 -14.71 -1.60
C LYS A 150 15.45 -13.24 -1.38
N GLU A 151 16.17 -12.60 -0.48
CA GLU A 151 16.07 -11.14 -0.33
C GLU A 151 16.84 -10.45 -1.45
N GLU A 152 16.17 -9.56 -2.17
CA GLU A 152 16.75 -8.71 -3.19
C GLU A 152 16.67 -7.25 -2.75
N ALA A 153 17.76 -6.50 -2.89
CA ALA A 153 17.78 -5.07 -2.61
C ALA A 153 16.88 -4.29 -3.59
N ILE A 154 16.17 -3.29 -3.08
CA ILE A 154 15.30 -2.43 -3.88
C ILE A 154 16.12 -1.39 -4.66
N SER A 155 15.75 -1.16 -5.93
CA SER A 155 16.42 -0.21 -6.83
C SER A 155 15.46 0.77 -7.51
N ASP A 156 14.36 1.18 -6.85
CA ASP A 156 13.32 2.07 -7.39
C ASP A 156 12.65 1.60 -8.70
N LYS A 157 12.77 0.32 -9.04
CA LYS A 157 12.20 -0.28 -10.25
C LYS A 157 10.79 -0.80 -10.04
N GLU A 158 10.03 -0.90 -11.12
CA GLU A 158 8.79 -1.68 -11.17
C GLU A 158 9.13 -3.17 -11.28
N TYR A 159 8.51 -3.98 -10.42
CA TYR A 159 8.58 -5.43 -10.44
C TYR A 159 7.32 -5.98 -11.11
N GLU A 160 7.50 -6.81 -12.14
CA GLU A 160 6.42 -7.57 -12.76
C GLU A 160 6.26 -8.94 -12.10
N LEU A 161 5.30 -9.01 -11.18
CA LEU A 161 5.11 -10.10 -10.25
C LEU A 161 3.86 -10.93 -10.58
N PHE A 162 3.87 -12.17 -10.11
CA PHE A 162 2.71 -13.04 -10.12
C PHE A 162 1.71 -12.57 -9.05
N PRO A 163 0.39 -12.78 -9.19
CA PRO A 163 -0.54 -12.50 -8.10
C PRO A 163 -0.22 -13.32 -6.86
N GLY A 164 0.06 -12.66 -5.75
CA GLY A 164 0.52 -13.33 -4.54
C GLY A 164 0.71 -12.40 -3.36
N LYS A 165 1.30 -12.95 -2.29
CA LYS A 165 1.74 -12.19 -1.12
C LYS A 165 3.24 -12.04 -1.17
N TYR A 166 3.72 -10.83 -0.91
CA TYR A 166 5.12 -10.45 -0.97
C TYR A 166 5.54 -9.79 0.32
N THR A 167 6.66 -10.21 0.87
CA THR A 167 7.24 -9.61 2.08
C THR A 167 8.29 -8.57 1.68
N VAL A 168 8.15 -7.35 2.18
CA VAL A 168 9.16 -6.30 2.08
C VAL A 168 9.77 -6.08 3.45
N PHE A 169 11.10 -6.04 3.52
CA PHE A 169 11.84 -5.75 4.73
C PHE A 169 12.44 -4.35 4.69
N TYR A 170 12.38 -3.66 5.82
CA TYR A 170 12.98 -2.36 6.04
C TYR A 170 13.94 -2.45 7.22
N TYR A 171 15.16 -1.99 7.03
CA TYR A 171 16.24 -2.03 8.02
C TYR A 171 16.47 -0.63 8.57
N ASP A 172 15.79 -0.30 9.66
CA ASP A 172 15.86 1.01 10.31
C ASP A 172 16.66 0.88 11.61
N ASN A 173 17.84 1.50 11.67
CA ASN A 173 18.72 1.46 12.84
C ASN A 173 18.95 0.05 13.42
N ASN A 174 19.25 -0.92 12.54
CA ASN A 174 19.42 -2.36 12.82
C ASN A 174 18.16 -3.09 13.34
N VAL A 175 17.00 -2.44 13.35
CA VAL A 175 15.71 -3.10 13.55
C VAL A 175 15.15 -3.49 12.18
N LYS A 176 14.94 -4.79 12.00
CA LYS A 176 14.33 -5.37 10.80
C LYS A 176 12.82 -5.34 10.95
N LEU A 177 12.18 -4.48 10.19
CA LEU A 177 10.73 -4.40 10.04
C LEU A 177 10.30 -5.18 8.80
N LYS A 178 9.11 -5.79 8.85
CA LYS A 178 8.48 -6.42 7.68
C LYS A 178 7.08 -5.89 7.41
N GLU A 179 6.76 -5.78 6.13
CA GLU A 179 5.44 -5.44 5.59
C GLU A 179 5.01 -6.55 4.62
N GLU A 180 3.74 -6.96 4.71
CA GLU A 180 3.16 -7.97 3.82
C GLU A 180 2.24 -7.31 2.80
N VAL A 181 2.57 -7.43 1.52
CA VAL A 181 1.84 -6.82 0.40
C VAL A 181 1.10 -7.91 -0.36
N SER A 182 -0.23 -7.77 -0.45
CA SER A 182 -1.06 -8.67 -1.26
C SER A 182 -1.34 -8.07 -2.62
N LEU A 183 -0.82 -8.69 -3.69
CA LEU A 183 -1.05 -8.28 -5.07
C LEU A 183 -2.15 -9.13 -5.70
N PHE A 184 -3.21 -8.46 -6.16
CA PHE A 184 -4.27 -9.07 -6.96
C PHE A 184 -4.84 -8.04 -7.94
N TYR A 185 -5.49 -8.51 -9.00
CA TYR A 185 -6.05 -7.63 -10.02
C TYR A 185 -7.24 -6.82 -9.48
N GLY A 186 -7.14 -5.50 -9.57
CA GLY A 186 -8.26 -4.57 -9.38
C GLY A 186 -8.97 -4.25 -10.71
N GLU A 187 -10.00 -3.40 -10.65
CA GLU A 187 -10.72 -2.94 -11.85
C GLU A 187 -9.85 -2.06 -12.77
N ASN A 188 -8.85 -1.37 -12.20
CA ASN A 188 -7.84 -0.61 -12.93
C ASN A 188 -6.47 -1.27 -12.70
N SER A 189 -5.77 -1.62 -13.78
CA SER A 189 -4.44 -2.24 -13.74
C SER A 189 -3.35 -1.21 -13.44
N ASP A 190 -3.41 -0.61 -12.26
CA ASP A 190 -2.45 0.40 -11.82
C ASP A 190 -1.24 -0.23 -11.13
N VAL A 191 -0.12 0.49 -11.15
CA VAL A 191 1.08 0.12 -10.41
C VAL A 191 0.79 0.23 -8.92
N THR A 192 0.87 -0.89 -8.20
CA THR A 192 0.81 -0.87 -6.74
C THR A 192 2.10 -0.27 -6.23
N THR A 193 2.04 0.88 -5.56
CA THR A 193 3.22 1.56 -5.02
C THR A 193 3.20 1.48 -3.51
N ILE A 194 4.30 1.03 -2.91
CA ILE A 194 4.51 1.03 -1.46
C ILE A 194 5.81 1.77 -1.14
N SER A 195 5.90 2.30 0.07
CA SER A 195 7.05 3.09 0.51
C SER A 195 7.23 2.91 2.01
N TYR A 196 8.47 3.04 2.50
CA TYR A 196 8.71 3.17 3.93
C TYR A 196 8.08 4.45 4.48
N GLY A 197 6.90 4.32 5.08
CA GLY A 197 6.05 5.43 5.50
C GLY A 197 5.44 5.25 6.88
N ALA A 198 4.91 6.34 7.42
CA ALA A 198 4.12 6.35 8.64
C ALA A 198 2.70 5.81 8.38
N GLY A 199 2.14 5.10 9.35
CA GLY A 199 0.80 4.49 9.27
C GLY A 199 0.77 3.07 8.71
N THR A 200 1.90 2.58 8.18
CA THR A 200 2.04 1.18 7.75
C THR A 200 2.11 0.26 8.97
N ASP A 201 1.42 -0.88 8.90
CA ASP A 201 1.41 -1.87 9.98
C ASP A 201 2.60 -2.82 9.88
N TYR A 202 3.80 -2.29 10.13
CA TYR A 202 5.00 -3.10 10.20
C TYR A 202 4.91 -4.12 11.34
N GLN A 203 5.57 -5.25 11.13
CA GLN A 203 5.86 -6.26 12.14
C GLN A 203 7.37 -6.32 12.39
N LEU A 204 7.78 -6.62 13.62
CA LEU A 204 9.20 -6.91 13.92
C LEU A 204 9.60 -8.26 13.31
N ALA A 205 10.78 -8.29 12.71
CA ALA A 205 11.34 -9.47 12.04
C ALA A 205 12.80 -9.76 12.45
N ASN A 206 13.33 -9.04 13.44
CA ASN A 206 14.63 -9.36 14.05
C ASN A 206 14.63 -10.77 14.65
N GLU A 207 15.82 -11.37 14.69
CA GLU A 207 16.06 -12.57 15.49
C GLU A 207 15.79 -12.30 16.97
N VAL A 208 15.26 -13.32 17.65
CA VAL A 208 14.94 -13.27 19.07
C VAL A 208 16.07 -13.91 19.88
N GLU A 209 16.56 -13.21 20.88
CA GLU A 209 17.48 -13.75 21.89
C GLU A 209 16.87 -13.56 23.28
N LYS A 210 16.58 -14.69 23.95
CA LYS A 210 16.03 -14.67 25.30
C LYS A 210 17.15 -14.39 26.30
N LEU A 211 16.94 -13.39 27.15
CA LEU A 211 17.84 -13.11 28.26
C LEU A 211 17.81 -14.26 29.29
N ASP A 212 18.97 -14.57 29.85
CA ASP A 212 19.04 -15.44 31.03
C ASP A 212 18.73 -14.60 32.27
N THR A 213 17.53 -14.78 32.80
CA THR A 213 17.01 -14.03 33.96
C THR A 213 17.46 -14.61 35.30
N ASN A 214 18.19 -15.74 35.31
CA ASN A 214 18.81 -16.30 36.51
C ASN A 214 20.28 -15.86 36.65
N ALA A 215 20.88 -15.33 35.58
CA ALA A 215 22.21 -14.77 35.61
C ALA A 215 22.26 -13.56 36.55
N LYS A 216 23.34 -13.46 37.33
CA LYS A 216 23.59 -12.34 38.26
C LYS A 216 24.67 -11.40 37.74
N GLU A 217 24.81 -11.29 36.42
CA GLU A 217 25.84 -10.44 35.81
C GLU A 217 25.50 -8.96 35.97
N SER A 218 24.21 -8.59 35.90
CA SER A 218 23.75 -7.23 36.19
C SER A 218 22.33 -7.18 36.76
N SER A 219 22.02 -6.12 37.49
CA SER A 219 20.67 -5.79 38.01
C SER A 219 20.52 -4.28 38.00
N PHE A 220 19.84 -3.74 36.99
CA PHE A 220 19.67 -2.31 36.76
C PHE A 220 18.27 -2.01 36.24
N LYS A 221 17.92 -0.72 36.22
CA LYS A 221 16.63 -0.26 35.65
C LYS A 221 16.84 0.56 34.39
N ILE A 222 16.01 0.31 33.40
CA ILE A 222 15.90 1.15 32.22
C ILE A 222 14.84 2.21 32.49
N ILE A 223 15.20 3.48 32.29
CA ILE A 223 14.29 4.61 32.29
C ILE A 223 14.00 4.95 30.83
N THR A 224 12.72 4.94 30.47
CA THR A 224 12.21 5.21 29.12
C THR A 224 10.95 6.06 29.22
N ARG A 225 10.58 6.75 28.13
CA ARG A 225 9.30 7.47 28.02
C ARG A 225 8.10 6.51 28.14
N ASP A 226 8.19 5.36 27.49
CA ASP A 226 7.11 4.37 27.42
C ASP A 226 7.61 2.99 27.89
N ASP A 227 7.13 2.54 29.06
CA ASP A 227 7.55 1.29 29.68
C ASP A 227 7.03 0.03 28.95
N SER A 228 6.11 0.19 27.99
CA SER A 228 5.67 -0.87 27.08
C SER A 228 6.61 -1.10 25.90
N SER A 229 7.64 -0.26 25.74
CA SER A 229 8.66 -0.44 24.70
C SER A 229 9.39 -1.77 24.84
N ILE A 230 9.67 -2.41 23.71
CA ILE A 230 10.38 -3.69 23.63
C ILE A 230 11.89 -3.43 23.73
N LEU A 231 12.58 -4.18 24.59
CA LEU A 231 14.02 -4.10 24.78
C LEU A 231 14.76 -4.90 23.70
N PHE A 232 15.79 -4.27 23.15
CA PHE A 232 16.77 -4.88 22.27
C PHE A 232 18.16 -4.81 22.93
N VAL A 233 18.93 -5.88 22.81
CA VAL A 233 20.30 -5.98 23.29
C VAL A 233 21.17 -6.42 22.12
N ASN A 234 22.20 -5.63 21.78
CA ASN A 234 23.08 -5.89 20.65
C ASN A 234 22.31 -6.20 19.35
N ASP A 235 21.31 -5.36 19.05
CA ASP A 235 20.41 -5.44 17.88
C ASP A 235 19.48 -6.67 17.81
N LYS A 236 19.44 -7.47 18.88
CA LYS A 236 18.54 -8.63 18.99
C LYS A 236 17.33 -8.31 19.83
N ASN A 237 16.18 -8.81 19.40
CA ASN A 237 14.91 -8.62 20.10
C ASN A 237 14.87 -9.55 21.32
N THR A 238 14.61 -8.99 22.51
CA THR A 238 14.48 -9.81 23.73
C THR A 238 13.05 -10.30 23.99
N GLU A 239 12.08 -9.78 23.24
CA GLU A 239 10.62 -9.91 23.46
C GLU A 239 10.11 -9.34 24.80
N LEU A 240 10.99 -8.84 25.67
CA LEU A 240 10.63 -8.24 26.93
C LEU A 240 10.30 -6.77 26.74
N THR A 241 9.22 -6.32 27.35
CA THR A 241 8.99 -4.90 27.57
C THR A 241 9.94 -4.35 28.64
N VAL A 242 10.23 -3.05 28.60
CA VAL A 242 11.01 -2.38 29.67
C VAL A 242 10.35 -2.59 31.04
N LYS A 243 9.02 -2.59 31.11
CA LYS A 243 8.25 -2.86 32.33
C LYS A 243 8.50 -4.26 32.90
N GLU A 244 8.60 -5.27 32.04
CA GLU A 244 8.91 -6.64 32.45
C GLU A 244 10.37 -6.78 32.85
N PHE A 245 11.28 -6.23 32.03
CA PHE A 245 12.71 -6.19 32.32
C PHE A 245 13.01 -5.58 33.69
N ASN A 246 12.40 -4.44 34.02
CA ASN A 246 12.61 -3.72 35.27
C ASN A 246 12.14 -4.46 36.53
N LYS A 247 11.46 -5.60 36.39
CA LYS A 247 11.07 -6.50 37.49
C LYS A 247 12.05 -7.65 37.69
N LEU A 248 12.96 -7.88 36.75
CA LEU A 248 13.96 -8.93 36.86
C LEU A 248 14.95 -8.62 37.99
N SER A 249 15.37 -9.66 38.69
CA SER A 249 16.34 -9.56 39.78
C SER A 249 17.79 -9.60 39.28
N GLY A 250 18.02 -10.19 38.09
CA GLY A 250 19.31 -10.23 37.43
C GLY A 250 19.18 -10.61 35.95
N THR A 251 20.23 -10.31 35.16
CA THR A 251 20.33 -10.65 33.73
C THR A 251 21.76 -11.01 33.34
N ASN A 252 21.94 -11.52 32.12
CA ASN A 252 23.23 -11.76 31.46
C ASN A 252 23.74 -10.56 30.64
N ILE A 253 23.20 -9.36 30.86
CA ILE A 253 23.69 -8.13 30.20
C ILE A 253 24.97 -7.67 30.88
N LYS A 254 25.98 -7.34 30.09
CA LYS A 254 27.34 -6.97 30.52
C LYS A 254 27.66 -5.53 30.17
N SER A 255 28.58 -4.93 30.93
CA SER A 255 29.18 -3.65 30.54
C SER A 255 29.80 -3.78 29.15
N GLY A 256 29.46 -2.85 28.26
CA GLY A 256 29.79 -2.88 26.83
C GLY A 256 28.63 -3.28 25.92
N ASP A 257 27.57 -3.91 26.43
CA ASP A 257 26.38 -4.23 25.62
C ASP A 257 25.63 -2.96 25.21
N ILE A 258 25.06 -2.98 24.00
CA ILE A 258 24.29 -1.87 23.45
C ILE A 258 22.80 -2.15 23.66
N LEU A 259 22.12 -1.23 24.33
CA LEU A 259 20.68 -1.30 24.60
C LEU A 259 19.94 -0.36 23.65
N LYS A 260 18.84 -0.86 23.09
CA LYS A 260 17.86 -0.09 22.33
C LYS A 260 16.46 -0.40 22.84
N VAL A 261 15.53 0.53 22.67
CA VAL A 261 14.12 0.28 22.90
C VAL A 261 13.32 0.62 21.65
N VAL A 262 12.31 -0.21 21.37
CA VAL A 262 11.42 -0.06 20.22
C VAL A 262 9.99 0.11 20.73
N THR A 263 9.39 1.26 20.42
CA THR A 263 8.03 1.60 20.84
C THR A 263 7.08 1.49 19.65
N LYS A 264 5.96 0.75 19.81
CA LYS A 264 4.88 0.74 18.80
C LYS A 264 4.02 1.99 18.99
N MET A 265 4.14 2.91 18.05
CA MET A 265 3.30 4.10 17.93
C MET A 265 2.09 3.82 17.04
N PRO A 266 1.04 4.65 17.10
CA PRO A 266 -0.11 4.51 16.20
C PRO A 266 0.23 4.61 14.70
N TRP A 267 1.36 5.25 14.37
CA TRP A 267 1.85 5.47 13.02
C TRP A 267 3.06 4.60 12.65
N GLY A 268 3.39 3.56 13.42
CA GLY A 268 4.52 2.67 13.13
C GLY A 268 5.42 2.46 14.34
N TYR A 269 6.64 1.98 14.13
CA TYR A 269 7.62 1.80 15.22
C TYR A 269 8.59 2.97 15.32
N THR A 270 8.78 3.53 16.50
CA THR A 270 9.90 4.43 16.79
C THR A 270 11.01 3.63 17.46
N ILE A 271 12.25 3.87 17.07
CA ILE A 271 13.43 3.13 17.53
C ILE A 271 14.37 4.13 18.21
N SER A 272 14.91 3.77 19.38
CA SER A 272 15.86 4.63 20.07
C SER A 272 17.25 4.54 19.43
N ASP A 273 18.08 5.55 19.70
CA ASP A 273 19.52 5.38 19.55
C ASP A 273 20.03 4.25 20.48
N GLY A 274 21.17 3.67 20.11
CA GLY A 274 21.85 2.67 20.93
C GLY A 274 22.58 3.33 22.10
N VAL A 275 22.38 2.80 23.31
CA VAL A 275 23.06 3.27 24.52
C VAL A 275 23.90 2.14 25.07
N THR A 276 25.21 2.37 25.22
CA THR A 276 26.12 1.38 25.79
C THR A 276 25.95 1.32 27.31
N TYR A 277 25.64 0.14 27.84
CA TYR A 277 25.59 -0.10 29.28
C TYR A 277 26.99 -0.10 29.87
N GLN A 278 27.23 0.66 30.95
CA GLN A 278 28.55 0.77 31.59
C GLN A 278 28.60 0.18 33.01
N GLY A 279 27.53 -0.48 33.47
CA GLY A 279 27.43 -1.04 34.83
C GLY A 279 26.66 -0.16 35.83
N GLU A 280 26.05 0.93 35.37
CA GLU A 280 25.19 1.78 36.19
C GLU A 280 23.95 1.05 36.72
N SER A 281 23.40 1.53 37.84
CA SER A 281 22.18 0.98 38.43
C SER A 281 20.90 1.44 37.72
N LYS A 282 20.98 2.51 36.94
CA LYS A 282 19.91 3.06 36.12
C LYS A 282 20.48 3.65 34.84
N ILE A 283 19.87 3.32 33.71
CA ILE A 283 20.27 3.81 32.38
C ILE A 283 19.06 4.41 31.67
N ASN A 284 19.25 5.54 30.98
CA ASN A 284 18.21 6.15 30.15
C ASN A 284 18.30 5.58 28.73
N VAL A 285 17.26 4.88 28.27
CA VAL A 285 17.14 4.38 26.91
C VAL A 285 15.71 4.66 26.48
N SER A 286 15.52 5.61 25.56
CA SER A 286 14.19 6.09 25.20
C SER A 286 14.11 6.41 23.71
N THR A 287 12.96 6.15 23.11
CA THR A 287 12.64 6.61 21.76
C THR A 287 12.42 8.12 21.73
N SER A 288 12.78 8.75 20.62
CA SER A 288 12.33 10.11 20.30
C SER A 288 10.89 10.08 19.78
N LEU A 289 10.11 11.12 20.09
CA LEU A 289 8.83 11.35 19.40
C LEU A 289 9.05 11.89 17.99
N THR A 290 10.19 12.54 17.74
CA THR A 290 10.53 13.12 16.44
C THR A 290 10.84 12.01 15.45
N ASP A 291 9.84 11.66 14.65
CA ASP A 291 9.94 10.69 13.57
C ASP A 291 10.00 11.41 12.23
N LYS A 292 11.11 11.28 11.50
CA LYS A 292 11.28 11.92 10.18
C LYS A 292 10.21 11.49 9.18
N ARG A 293 9.62 10.30 9.31
CA ARG A 293 8.52 9.86 8.42
C ARG A 293 7.30 10.75 8.60
N LEU A 294 7.07 11.26 9.80
CA LEU A 294 5.97 12.18 10.08
C LEU A 294 6.23 13.61 9.56
N LEU A 295 7.49 14.01 9.33
CA LEU A 295 7.80 15.28 8.68
C LEU A 295 7.19 15.35 7.27
N ASN A 296 7.36 14.28 6.49
CA ASN A 296 6.76 14.19 5.16
C ASN A 296 5.22 14.15 5.24
N VAL A 297 4.65 13.49 6.26
CA VAL A 297 3.20 13.53 6.51
C VAL A 297 2.74 14.96 6.81
N ALA A 298 3.45 15.71 7.66
CA ALA A 298 3.13 17.09 8.00
C ALA A 298 3.10 17.98 6.75
N ILE A 299 4.15 17.90 5.93
CA ILE A 299 4.27 18.67 4.68
C ILE A 299 3.13 18.34 3.72
N ASN A 300 2.87 17.05 3.48
CA ASN A 300 1.81 16.63 2.55
C ASN A 300 0.42 17.03 3.07
N ARG A 301 0.17 16.91 4.38
CA ARG A 301 -1.09 17.36 4.99
C ARG A 301 -1.25 18.87 4.93
N THR A 302 -0.18 19.65 5.09
CA THR A 302 -0.22 21.10 4.88
C THR A 302 -0.55 21.45 3.44
N ILE A 303 0.09 20.82 2.45
CA ILE A 303 -0.20 21.08 1.04
C ILE A 303 -1.67 20.75 0.72
N GLN A 304 -2.16 19.61 1.19
CA GLN A 304 -3.56 19.22 1.01
C GLN A 304 -4.51 20.23 1.68
N LEU A 305 -4.21 20.65 2.92
CA LEU A 305 -4.98 21.67 3.62
C LEU A 305 -5.07 22.98 2.83
N LEU A 306 -3.95 23.47 2.32
CA LEU A 306 -3.88 24.73 1.57
C LEU A 306 -4.68 24.62 0.25
N ARG A 307 -4.59 23.46 -0.43
CA ARG A 307 -5.41 23.18 -1.61
C ARG A 307 -6.90 23.16 -1.28
N GLU A 308 -7.31 22.43 -0.25
CA GLU A 308 -8.71 22.33 0.15
C GLU A 308 -9.29 23.69 0.56
N ASP A 309 -8.50 24.50 1.26
CA ASP A 309 -8.86 25.88 1.60
C ASP A 309 -9.11 26.74 0.35
N VAL A 310 -8.21 26.72 -0.63
CA VAL A 310 -8.39 27.45 -1.90
C VAL A 310 -9.60 26.94 -2.67
N GLN A 311 -9.77 25.63 -2.77
CA GLN A 311 -10.84 25.01 -3.56
C GLN A 311 -12.21 25.20 -2.90
N SER A 312 -12.31 25.13 -1.58
CA SER A 312 -13.55 25.38 -0.83
C SER A 312 -14.03 26.82 -1.02
N ARG A 313 -13.12 27.81 -1.00
CA ARG A 313 -13.45 29.22 -1.25
C ARG A 313 -13.80 29.48 -2.72
N GLY A 314 -13.05 28.91 -3.65
CA GLY A 314 -13.29 29.05 -5.10
C GLY A 314 -14.63 28.43 -5.56
N LYS A 315 -14.98 27.26 -5.02
CA LYS A 315 -16.22 26.52 -5.34
C LYS A 315 -17.39 26.87 -4.41
N LYS A 316 -17.12 27.63 -3.34
CA LYS A 316 -18.08 27.96 -2.27
C LYS A 316 -18.69 26.73 -1.62
N ASP A 317 -17.84 25.74 -1.34
CA ASP A 317 -18.25 24.45 -0.79
C ASP A 317 -17.32 24.07 0.37
N ALA A 318 -17.83 24.24 1.58
CA ALA A 318 -17.09 23.90 2.80
C ALA A 318 -16.93 22.38 3.01
N SER A 319 -17.69 21.53 2.30
CA SER A 319 -17.55 20.07 2.41
C SER A 319 -16.22 19.56 1.85
N LEU A 320 -15.50 20.39 1.09
CA LEU A 320 -14.16 20.10 0.57
C LEU A 320 -13.06 20.17 1.65
N LEU A 321 -13.34 20.73 2.83
CA LEU A 321 -12.40 20.85 3.95
C LEU A 321 -12.30 19.53 4.73
N THR A 322 -11.63 18.53 4.16
CA THR A 322 -11.59 17.16 4.71
C THR A 322 -10.44 16.92 5.68
N VAL A 323 -9.37 17.71 5.59
CA VAL A 323 -8.19 17.61 6.47
C VAL A 323 -8.36 18.37 7.77
N MET A 324 -9.29 19.33 7.83
CA MET A 324 -9.49 20.16 9.02
C MET A 324 -10.46 19.52 10.01
N ILE A 325 -10.19 19.73 11.30
CA ILE A 325 -11.11 19.47 12.41
C ILE A 325 -11.34 20.76 13.20
N ASN A 326 -12.28 20.74 14.14
CA ASN A 326 -12.53 21.89 15.00
C ASN A 326 -11.31 22.17 15.89
N PRO A 327 -10.91 23.45 16.05
CA PRO A 327 -11.67 24.65 15.64
C PRO A 327 -11.43 25.15 14.20
N SER A 328 -10.36 24.72 13.52
CA SER A 328 -10.03 25.24 12.16
C SER A 328 -11.16 25.03 11.15
N LEU A 329 -11.80 23.85 11.16
CA LEU A 329 -12.89 23.55 10.25
C LEU A 329 -14.04 24.56 10.36
N GLU A 330 -14.43 24.93 11.58
CA GLU A 330 -15.50 25.89 11.81
C GLU A 330 -15.13 27.30 11.31
N ILE A 331 -13.87 27.71 11.53
CA ILE A 331 -13.37 29.03 11.11
C ILE A 331 -13.38 29.15 9.58
N GLU A 332 -12.84 28.15 8.88
CA GLU A 332 -12.76 28.18 7.42
C GLU A 332 -14.13 27.97 6.75
N ALA A 333 -14.99 27.12 7.32
CA ALA A 333 -16.38 26.98 6.86
C ALA A 333 -17.14 28.32 6.96
N LYS A 334 -16.98 29.08 8.05
CA LYS A 334 -17.56 30.43 8.21
C LYS A 334 -17.02 31.43 7.17
N ARG A 335 -15.76 31.30 6.76
CA ARG A 335 -15.19 32.14 5.68
C ARG A 335 -15.83 31.81 4.33
N VAL A 336 -16.03 30.53 4.02
CA VAL A 336 -16.75 30.10 2.81
C VAL A 336 -18.20 30.63 2.84
N GLU A 337 -18.90 30.48 3.96
CA GLU A 337 -20.26 30.99 4.14
C GLU A 337 -20.34 32.51 3.98
N SER A 338 -19.35 33.24 4.50
CA SER A 338 -19.24 34.70 4.34
C SER A 338 -19.14 35.11 2.87
N LEU A 339 -18.44 34.34 2.02
CA LEU A 339 -18.39 34.63 0.58
C LEU A 339 -19.77 34.48 -0.09
N ILE A 340 -20.52 33.45 0.31
CA ILE A 340 -21.88 33.20 -0.18
C ILE A 340 -22.80 34.33 0.27
N ASN A 341 -22.85 34.60 1.57
CA ASN A 341 -23.77 35.57 2.17
C ASN A 341 -23.53 37.01 1.68
N ASN A 342 -22.28 37.35 1.37
CA ASN A 342 -21.91 38.68 0.87
C ASN A 342 -21.92 38.80 -0.67
N GLY A 343 -22.31 37.76 -1.41
CA GLY A 343 -22.31 37.77 -2.88
C GLY A 343 -20.92 38.02 -3.48
N ARG A 344 -19.88 37.47 -2.82
CA ARG A 344 -18.46 37.65 -3.20
C ARG A 344 -17.95 36.38 -3.88
N ASP A 345 -17.21 36.55 -4.97
CA ASP A 345 -16.39 35.52 -5.57
C ASP A 345 -14.93 35.63 -5.12
N TYR A 346 -14.18 34.57 -5.33
CA TYR A 346 -12.80 34.39 -4.90
C TYR A 346 -11.90 34.13 -6.12
N VAL A 347 -10.70 34.73 -6.12
CA VAL A 347 -9.64 34.47 -7.11
C VAL A 347 -8.28 34.43 -6.41
N GLY A 348 -7.41 33.54 -6.87
CA GLY A 348 -6.06 33.36 -6.35
C GLY A 348 -5.91 32.19 -5.39
N GLY A 349 -4.95 32.30 -4.48
CA GLY A 349 -4.59 31.29 -3.49
C GLY A 349 -3.15 31.43 -3.07
N TYR A 350 -2.49 30.29 -2.94
CA TYR A 350 -1.11 30.23 -2.47
C TYR A 350 -0.20 29.86 -3.65
N PRO A 351 0.75 30.73 -4.06
CA PRO A 351 1.73 30.33 -5.07
C PRO A 351 2.74 29.33 -4.53
N SER A 352 3.21 29.50 -3.29
CA SER A 352 4.25 28.65 -2.70
C SER A 352 4.22 28.66 -1.18
N VAL A 353 4.80 27.61 -0.59
CA VAL A 353 5.10 27.53 0.84
C VAL A 353 6.53 27.06 1.06
N GLU A 354 7.25 27.72 1.97
CA GLU A 354 8.58 27.33 2.45
C GLU A 354 8.46 26.78 3.86
N PHE A 355 8.74 25.49 4.05
CA PHE A 355 8.73 24.85 5.36
C PHE A 355 10.08 25.01 6.06
N ASP A 356 10.09 25.46 7.31
CA ASP A 356 11.26 25.36 8.19
C ASP A 356 11.30 23.95 8.79
N LEU A 357 12.20 23.10 8.27
CA LEU A 357 12.29 21.71 8.70
C LEU A 357 12.79 21.57 10.14
N ASN A 358 13.50 22.57 10.68
CA ASN A 358 13.95 22.58 12.07
C ASN A 358 12.81 22.92 13.03
N SER A 359 11.72 23.50 12.53
CA SER A 359 10.54 23.82 13.35
C SER A 359 9.67 22.58 13.61
N PHE A 360 9.89 21.48 12.89
CA PHE A 360 9.08 20.28 13.00
C PHE A 360 9.21 19.63 14.38
N ASP A 361 8.07 19.37 15.00
CA ASP A 361 7.99 18.88 16.38
C ASP A 361 6.77 17.98 16.58
N ILE A 362 6.92 16.96 17.42
CA ILE A 362 5.85 16.04 17.81
C ILE A 362 5.86 15.94 19.33
N ARG A 363 4.66 16.06 19.91
CA ARG A 363 4.49 16.06 21.35
C ARG A 363 3.24 15.31 21.75
N GLU A 364 3.32 14.67 22.90
CA GLU A 364 2.18 14.07 23.58
C GLU A 364 1.39 15.19 24.28
N TYR A 365 0.08 15.21 24.06
CA TYR A 365 -0.84 16.16 24.68
C TYR A 365 -2.01 15.38 25.28
N GLY A 366 -1.95 15.13 26.59
CA GLY A 366 -2.88 14.23 27.26
C GLY A 366 -2.87 12.85 26.62
N ASP A 367 -4.03 12.38 26.17
CA ASP A 367 -4.18 11.07 25.52
C ASP A 367 -4.02 11.13 23.99
N THR A 368 -3.54 12.23 23.42
CA THR A 368 -3.34 12.37 21.97
C THR A 368 -1.92 12.85 21.62
N TYR A 369 -1.63 12.90 20.34
CA TYR A 369 -0.39 13.39 19.79
C TYR A 369 -0.66 14.62 18.93
N GLU A 370 0.20 15.62 19.07
CA GLU A 370 0.22 16.82 18.24
C GLU A 370 1.51 16.87 17.43
N MET A 371 1.36 17.19 16.15
CA MET A 371 2.48 17.50 15.25
C MET A 371 2.41 18.97 14.88
N TYR A 372 3.57 19.60 14.73
CA TYR A 372 3.70 20.99 14.31
C TYR A 372 4.73 21.11 13.18
N ILE A 373 4.44 21.96 12.20
CA ILE A 373 5.43 22.45 11.24
C ILE A 373 5.14 23.92 10.93
N GLY A 374 6.17 24.76 10.89
CA GLY A 374 6.07 26.17 10.55
C GLY A 374 6.73 26.50 9.21
N GLY A 375 6.44 27.69 8.70
CA GLY A 375 6.96 28.12 7.41
C GLY A 375 6.56 29.53 6.99
N HIS A 376 6.96 29.88 5.77
CA HIS A 376 6.59 31.11 5.09
C HIS A 376 5.63 30.78 3.95
N LEU A 377 4.40 31.28 4.02
CA LEU A 377 3.38 31.08 3.00
C LEU A 377 3.28 32.33 2.14
N LEU A 378 3.45 32.17 0.83
CA LEU A 378 3.16 33.23 -0.11
C LEU A 378 1.65 33.19 -0.42
N VAL A 379 0.99 34.32 -0.24
CA VAL A 379 -0.46 34.47 -0.42
C VAL A 379 -0.72 35.47 -1.54
N GLN A 380 -1.45 35.06 -2.57
CA GLN A 380 -1.82 35.91 -3.70
C GLN A 380 -3.29 35.67 -4.03
N GLU A 381 -4.17 36.36 -3.31
CA GLU A 381 -5.61 36.17 -3.43
C GLU A 381 -6.38 37.47 -3.18
N THR A 382 -7.60 37.51 -3.70
CA THR A 382 -8.57 38.56 -3.35
C THR A 382 -9.99 38.06 -3.56
N THR A 383 -10.95 38.85 -3.11
CA THR A 383 -12.38 38.61 -3.35
C THR A 383 -12.99 39.80 -4.08
N TYR A 384 -14.03 39.53 -4.88
CA TYR A 384 -14.68 40.54 -5.71
C TYR A 384 -16.20 40.30 -5.77
N PRO A 385 -17.05 41.32 -6.02
CA PRO A 385 -18.50 41.10 -6.15
C PRO A 385 -18.81 40.16 -7.32
N GLN A 386 -19.78 39.26 -7.18
CA GLN A 386 -20.17 38.27 -8.21
C GLN A 386 -20.49 38.88 -9.58
N ASN A 387 -21.01 40.11 -9.59
CA ASN A 387 -21.42 40.81 -10.82
C ASN A 387 -20.27 41.61 -11.46
N ASN A 388 -19.06 41.54 -10.90
CA ASN A 388 -17.89 42.23 -11.42
C ASN A 388 -17.01 41.27 -12.24
N LYS A 389 -16.25 41.82 -13.18
CA LYS A 389 -15.21 41.06 -13.88
C LYS A 389 -14.16 40.56 -12.86
N PRO A 390 -13.68 39.31 -12.98
CA PRO A 390 -12.64 38.80 -12.11
C PRO A 390 -11.36 39.66 -12.27
N PRO A 391 -10.70 40.03 -11.16
CA PRO A 391 -9.37 40.61 -11.21
C PRO A 391 -8.41 39.63 -11.89
N GLN A 392 -7.49 40.16 -12.69
CA GLN A 392 -6.39 39.33 -13.21
C GLN A 392 -5.47 38.94 -12.05
N LEU A 393 -5.08 37.67 -11.98
CA LEU A 393 -4.23 37.19 -10.89
C LEU A 393 -2.91 37.98 -10.82
N SER A 394 -2.34 38.34 -11.97
CA SER A 394 -1.14 39.16 -12.08
C SER A 394 -1.26 40.59 -11.52
N SER A 395 -2.49 41.07 -11.27
CA SER A 395 -2.74 42.39 -10.64
C SER A 395 -2.78 42.34 -9.12
N ILE A 396 -2.74 41.14 -8.52
CA ILE A 396 -2.78 40.93 -7.08
C ILE A 396 -1.34 40.81 -6.59
N THR A 397 -0.91 41.72 -5.72
CA THR A 397 0.43 41.68 -5.11
C THR A 397 0.52 40.51 -4.13
N PRO A 398 1.46 39.57 -4.31
CA PRO A 398 1.69 38.51 -3.33
C PRO A 398 2.19 39.09 -2.00
N VAL A 399 1.72 38.52 -0.89
CA VAL A 399 2.14 38.86 0.47
C VAL A 399 2.66 37.61 1.16
N GLU A 400 3.84 37.71 1.77
CA GLU A 400 4.38 36.63 2.59
C GLU A 400 3.80 36.68 4.01
N SER A 401 3.45 35.52 4.56
CA SER A 401 3.00 35.36 5.94
C SER A 401 3.77 34.24 6.65
N THR A 402 4.24 34.52 7.87
CA THR A 402 4.78 33.48 8.75
C THR A 402 3.65 32.68 9.37
N VAL A 403 3.62 31.38 9.09
CA VAL A 403 2.51 30.50 9.46
C VAL A 403 2.97 29.25 10.21
N GLY A 404 2.08 28.72 11.03
CA GLY A 404 2.25 27.44 11.72
C GLY A 404 1.06 26.53 11.42
N PHE A 405 1.33 25.24 11.31
CA PHE A 405 0.33 24.20 11.07
C PHE A 405 0.39 23.19 12.21
N HIS A 406 -0.72 23.03 12.93
CA HIS A 406 -0.87 22.11 14.04
C HIS A 406 -1.82 20.99 13.64
N PHE A 407 -1.36 19.76 13.80
CA PHE A 407 -2.14 18.57 13.50
C PHE A 407 -2.33 17.73 14.76
N ILE A 408 -3.52 17.16 14.92
CA ILE A 408 -3.84 16.20 15.96
C ILE A 408 -4.06 14.82 15.33
N TYR A 409 -3.54 13.79 15.98
CA TYR A 409 -3.78 12.41 15.58
C TYR A 409 -5.14 11.91 16.05
N ASP A 410 -5.99 11.50 15.11
CA ASP A 410 -7.23 10.77 15.39
C ASP A 410 -6.92 9.27 15.44
N LYS A 411 -7.02 8.69 16.64
CA LYS A 411 -6.76 7.26 16.89
C LYS A 411 -7.75 6.33 16.18
N GLN A 412 -9.01 6.75 16.02
CA GLN A 412 -10.04 5.91 15.40
C GLN A 412 -9.87 5.88 13.89
N LYS A 413 -9.65 7.06 13.28
CA LYS A 413 -9.43 7.19 11.84
C LYS A 413 -7.99 6.89 11.43
N LYS A 414 -7.10 6.67 12.40
CA LYS A 414 -5.66 6.44 12.23
C LYS A 414 -4.99 7.48 11.33
N ASN A 415 -5.30 8.76 11.55
CA ASN A 415 -4.89 9.82 10.64
C ASN A 415 -4.68 11.16 11.35
N TRP A 416 -3.90 12.04 10.72
CA TRP A 416 -3.60 13.38 11.22
C TRP A 416 -4.51 14.42 10.58
N TYR A 417 -5.13 15.26 11.41
CA TYR A 417 -6.02 16.34 10.98
C TYR A 417 -5.54 17.68 11.48
N SER A 418 -5.70 18.72 10.66
CA SER A 418 -5.35 20.08 11.06
C SER A 418 -6.33 20.59 12.11
N ASN A 419 -5.80 20.88 13.29
CA ASN A 419 -6.55 21.44 14.40
C ASN A 419 -6.50 22.98 14.36
N ILE A 420 -5.32 23.54 14.10
CA ILE A 420 -5.06 24.98 14.07
C ILE A 420 -4.06 25.27 12.96
N TRP A 421 -4.33 26.29 12.14
CA TRP A 421 -3.34 26.82 11.20
C TRP A 421 -3.46 28.34 11.05
N GLY A 422 -2.41 28.98 10.55
CA GLY A 422 -2.37 30.43 10.32
C GLY A 422 -1.18 31.08 11.03
N PHE A 423 -1.33 32.33 11.48
CA PHE A 423 -0.26 33.08 12.15
C PHE A 423 0.36 32.29 13.31
N THR A 424 1.70 32.30 13.39
CA THR A 424 2.44 31.66 14.48
C THR A 424 3.41 32.63 15.15
N THR A 425 3.55 32.48 16.47
CA THR A 425 4.54 33.21 17.28
C THR A 425 5.83 32.41 17.49
N ARG A 426 5.88 31.15 17.01
CA ARG A 426 7.09 30.34 17.05
C ARG A 426 8.13 30.95 16.12
N THR A 427 9.40 30.88 16.51
CA THR A 427 10.50 31.34 15.66
C THR A 427 10.62 30.42 14.45
N ILE A 428 10.45 30.99 13.26
CA ILE A 428 10.62 30.31 11.98
C ILE A 428 11.89 30.87 11.33
N THR A 429 12.77 29.97 10.90
CA THR A 429 14.05 30.30 10.30
C THR A 429 14.14 29.79 8.87
N ARG A 430 15.07 30.35 8.09
CA ARG A 430 15.36 29.93 6.71
C ARG A 430 16.68 29.15 6.59
N THR A 431 17.10 28.48 7.66
CA THR A 431 18.39 27.77 7.70
C THR A 431 18.32 26.35 7.12
N ASN A 432 17.15 25.72 7.17
CA ASN A 432 16.90 24.38 6.65
C ASN A 432 15.49 24.32 6.06
N ILE A 433 15.34 24.68 4.78
CA ILE A 433 14.05 24.89 4.16
C ILE A 433 13.71 23.84 3.10
N LYS A 434 12.42 23.52 2.99
CA LYS A 434 11.84 22.83 1.84
C LYS A 434 10.79 23.73 1.20
N SER A 435 11.05 24.18 -0.03
CA SER A 435 10.11 24.99 -0.80
C SER A 435 9.23 24.11 -1.67
N VAL A 436 7.94 24.44 -1.72
CA VAL A 436 6.95 23.73 -2.54
C VAL A 436 6.14 24.74 -3.34
N ASP A 437 6.14 24.58 -4.66
CA ASP A 437 5.27 25.30 -5.58
C ASP A 437 3.88 24.66 -5.57
N ILE A 438 2.87 25.45 -5.23
CA ILE A 438 1.46 25.06 -5.17
C ILE A 438 0.59 25.96 -6.07
N SER A 439 1.21 26.73 -6.96
CA SER A 439 0.53 27.67 -7.87
C SER A 439 -0.50 27.01 -8.79
N LYS A 440 -0.32 25.73 -9.12
CA LYS A 440 -1.27 24.94 -9.92
C LYS A 440 -2.63 24.75 -9.25
N ASP A 441 -2.69 24.87 -7.92
CA ASP A 441 -3.92 24.70 -7.15
C ASP A 441 -4.70 26.02 -6.99
N MET A 442 -4.14 27.14 -7.43
CA MET A 442 -4.76 28.46 -7.39
C MET A 442 -5.97 28.57 -8.33
N ILE A 443 -6.92 29.42 -7.97
CA ILE A 443 -8.05 29.75 -8.83
C ILE A 443 -7.66 30.92 -9.74
N ALA A 444 -7.38 30.62 -11.01
CA ALA A 444 -7.28 31.60 -12.09
C ALA A 444 -8.49 31.39 -13.03
N LYS A 445 -9.47 32.29 -12.98
CA LYS A 445 -10.64 32.25 -13.88
C LYS A 445 -10.34 32.89 -15.22
#